data_AF-A0AAD7Q5Q1-F1
#
_entry.id   AF-A0AAD7Q5Q1-F1
#
_cell.length_a   1.000
_cell.length_b   1.000
_cell.length_c   1.000
_cell.angle_alpha   90.00
_cell.angle_beta   90.00
_cell.angle_gamma   90.00
#
_symmetry.space_group_name_H-M   'P 1'
#
loop_
_entity.id
_entity.type
_entity.pdbx_description
1 polymer ?
#
loop_
_entity_poly.entity_id
_entity_poly.type
_entity_poly.pdbx_seq_one_letter_code
_entity_poly.pdbx_strand_id
1 'polypeptide(L)'
;MSTHIMLFLVSLVLVSILHHSLAAFVSIDCGSSVPIIDEFGVKWTADEAYVQTGEYQTVEYSSTVPSYMSETVMSSLRVFPNLKKNCYSISVNVGEKILVQASFIYGNYDGKQAPPTFELQYDVNFWATVNTSKLSGVYPEAIYITKENTTSICLALTFPNQSPFISAVELRSLDFNMYSRVDENLALIFSNRVAAGAKQTIRYPDDIYDRIWTPEVGFGSLSESMESVATSIDTTTTEDMPPLAVLLNAVGTTGRA
;
A
#
# COMPACT_ATOMS: atom_id res chain seq x y z
N MET A 1 -8.00 -48.73 -13.64
CA MET A 1 -6.70 -48.01 -13.74
C MET A 1 -6.82 -46.72 -14.54
N SER A 2 -7.45 -46.71 -15.73
CA SER A 2 -7.58 -45.52 -16.59
C SER A 2 -8.34 -44.34 -15.95
N THR A 3 -9.39 -44.60 -15.18
CA THR A 3 -10.23 -43.55 -14.56
C THR A 3 -9.52 -42.84 -13.41
N HIS A 4 -8.76 -43.57 -12.58
CA HIS A 4 -7.97 -43.00 -11.49
C HIS A 4 -6.82 -42.14 -12.00
N ILE A 5 -6.18 -42.53 -13.11
CA ILE A 5 -5.12 -41.74 -13.75
C ILE A 5 -5.70 -40.42 -14.30
N MET A 6 -6.89 -40.46 -14.90
CA MET A 6 -7.53 -39.25 -15.43
C MET A 6 -7.98 -38.29 -14.31
N LEU A 7 -8.54 -38.80 -13.21
CA LEU A 7 -8.87 -38.00 -12.02
C LEU A 7 -7.62 -37.37 -11.37
N PHE A 8 -6.51 -38.11 -11.32
CA PHE A 8 -5.25 -37.59 -10.81
C PHE A 8 -4.69 -36.48 -11.73
N LEU A 9 -4.71 -36.68 -13.05
CA LEU A 9 -4.30 -35.66 -14.02
C LEU A 9 -5.20 -34.40 -13.99
N VAL A 10 -6.52 -34.56 -13.86
CA VAL A 10 -7.45 -33.43 -13.71
C VAL A 10 -7.19 -32.70 -12.39
N SER A 11 -6.90 -33.41 -11.30
CA SER A 11 -6.53 -32.80 -10.01
C SER A 11 -5.19 -32.07 -10.08
N LEU A 12 -4.19 -32.63 -10.78
CA LEU A 12 -2.88 -32.01 -10.98
C LEU A 12 -2.99 -30.76 -11.85
N VAL A 13 -3.82 -30.82 -12.90
CA VAL A 13 -4.18 -29.67 -13.72
C VAL A 13 -4.88 -28.64 -12.84
N LEU A 14 -5.93 -28.98 -12.09
CA LEU A 14 -6.63 -28.06 -11.14
C LEU A 14 -5.68 -27.41 -10.13
N VAL A 15 -4.74 -28.17 -9.55
CA VAL A 15 -3.72 -27.65 -8.61
C VAL A 15 -2.69 -26.75 -9.33
N SER A 16 -2.39 -27.01 -10.60
CA SER A 16 -1.54 -26.15 -11.43
C SER A 16 -2.24 -24.89 -11.97
N ILE A 17 -3.57 -24.90 -12.17
CA ILE A 17 -4.37 -23.67 -12.45
C ILE A 17 -4.66 -22.88 -11.17
N LEU A 18 -4.57 -23.52 -9.98
CA LEU A 18 -4.51 -22.82 -8.69
C LEU A 18 -3.17 -22.14 -8.43
N HIS A 19 -2.12 -22.48 -9.19
CA HIS A 19 -0.95 -21.60 -9.32
C HIS A 19 -1.27 -20.54 -10.39
N HIS A 20 -2.30 -19.72 -10.15
CA HIS A 20 -2.19 -18.34 -10.60
C HIS A 20 -0.84 -17.86 -10.07
N SER A 21 0.03 -17.36 -10.96
CA SER A 21 1.29 -16.71 -10.58
C SER A 21 1.02 -15.93 -9.30
N LEU A 22 1.69 -16.28 -8.19
CA LEU A 22 1.44 -15.67 -6.89
C LEU A 22 1.43 -14.17 -7.09
N ALA A 23 0.24 -13.56 -7.15
CA ALA A 23 0.09 -12.13 -7.23
C ALA A 23 0.89 -11.61 -6.04
N ALA A 24 1.87 -10.75 -6.32
CA ALA A 24 2.77 -10.25 -5.30
C ALA A 24 1.93 -9.48 -4.27
N PHE A 25 1.75 -10.10 -3.11
CA PHE A 25 1.10 -9.53 -1.94
C PHE A 25 2.16 -9.52 -0.84
N VAL A 26 2.97 -8.47 -0.86
CA VAL A 26 4.15 -8.34 0.00
C VAL A 26 3.90 -7.20 0.98
N SER A 27 4.07 -7.46 2.26
CA SER A 27 3.93 -6.46 3.32
C SER A 27 5.11 -6.59 4.26
N ILE A 28 5.92 -5.53 4.33
CA ILE A 28 7.20 -5.51 5.04
C ILE A 28 7.12 -4.52 6.19
N ASP A 29 7.24 -5.03 7.41
CA ASP A 29 7.30 -4.25 8.65
C ASP A 29 8.76 -3.86 8.91
N CYS A 30 9.09 -2.59 8.66
CA CYS A 30 10.47 -2.13 8.58
C CYS A 30 11.00 -1.83 9.98
N GLY A 31 12.09 -2.48 10.37
CA GLY A 31 12.63 -2.42 11.74
C GLY A 31 12.04 -3.48 12.68
N SER A 32 11.08 -4.29 12.23
CA SER A 32 10.61 -5.44 12.99
C SER A 32 11.53 -6.64 12.81
N SER A 33 11.58 -7.49 13.85
CA SER A 33 12.34 -8.75 13.85
C SER A 33 11.43 -9.98 13.81
N VAL A 34 10.11 -9.78 13.90
CA VAL A 34 9.14 -10.87 13.96
C VAL A 34 7.98 -10.62 13.00
N PRO A 35 7.48 -11.66 12.32
CA PRO A 35 6.27 -11.51 11.53
C PRO A 35 5.06 -11.25 12.42
N ILE A 36 4.16 -10.39 11.97
CA ILE A 36 2.92 -10.03 12.67
C ILE A 36 1.71 -10.12 11.74
N ILE A 37 0.52 -10.11 12.32
CA ILE A 37 -0.74 -9.85 11.61
C ILE A 37 -1.31 -8.58 12.21
N ASP A 38 -1.64 -7.61 11.36
CA ASP A 38 -2.15 -6.32 11.81
C ASP A 38 -3.66 -6.32 12.06
N GLU A 39 -4.19 -5.18 12.47
CA GLU A 39 -5.62 -4.95 12.70
C GLU A 39 -6.50 -5.10 11.44
N PHE A 40 -5.92 -5.06 10.25
CA PHE A 40 -6.60 -5.27 8.98
C PHE A 40 -6.55 -6.74 8.52
N GLY A 41 -5.85 -7.60 9.26
CA GLY A 41 -5.66 -9.01 8.92
C GLY A 41 -4.58 -9.24 7.86
N VAL A 42 -3.75 -8.24 7.56
CA VAL A 42 -2.60 -8.34 6.66
C VAL A 42 -1.46 -9.00 7.42
N LYS A 43 -0.82 -9.98 6.78
CA LYS A 43 0.39 -10.61 7.31
C LYS A 43 1.62 -9.80 6.89
N TRP A 44 2.41 -9.39 7.87
CA TRP A 44 3.64 -8.64 7.69
C TRP A 44 4.86 -9.48 8.00
N THR A 45 5.92 -9.32 7.21
CA THR A 45 7.22 -9.95 7.44
C THR A 45 8.25 -8.91 7.88
N ALA A 46 9.24 -9.34 8.68
CA ALA A 46 10.42 -8.55 8.97
C ALA A 46 11.18 -8.15 7.68
N ASP A 47 11.93 -7.07 7.75
CA ASP A 47 12.56 -6.45 6.58
C ASP A 47 13.96 -6.96 6.22
N GLU A 48 14.59 -7.76 7.09
CA GLU A 48 15.99 -8.21 6.93
C GLU A 48 16.28 -8.92 5.60
N ALA A 49 15.27 -9.57 5.01
CA ALA A 49 15.40 -10.24 3.72
C ALA A 49 15.44 -9.28 2.52
N TYR A 50 15.01 -8.03 2.69
CA TYR A 50 14.80 -7.06 1.62
C TYR A 50 15.80 -5.91 1.64
N VAL A 51 16.48 -5.68 2.77
CA VAL A 51 17.42 -4.56 2.96
C VAL A 51 18.70 -5.02 3.65
N GLN A 52 19.85 -4.45 3.26
CA GLN A 52 21.16 -4.89 3.71
C GLN A 52 21.73 -4.09 4.89
N THR A 53 21.21 -2.88 5.12
CA THR A 53 21.79 -1.89 6.04
C THR A 53 20.70 -1.23 6.86
N GLY A 54 21.12 -0.32 7.75
CA GLY A 54 20.21 0.44 8.60
C GLY A 54 20.02 -0.21 9.96
N GLU A 55 19.42 0.56 10.85
CA GLU A 55 19.22 0.22 12.26
C GLU A 55 17.72 0.21 12.54
N TYR A 56 17.25 -0.75 13.33
CA TYR A 56 15.86 -0.74 13.78
C TYR A 56 15.68 0.29 14.90
N GLN A 57 14.50 0.88 14.97
CA GLN A 57 14.11 1.78 16.06
C GLN A 57 12.64 1.53 16.42
N THR A 58 12.33 1.73 17.69
CA THR A 58 10.95 1.70 18.17
C THR A 58 10.36 3.10 18.08
N VAL A 59 9.09 3.16 17.68
CA VAL A 59 8.30 4.37 17.62
C VAL A 59 7.33 4.37 18.80
N GLU A 60 7.46 5.37 19.66
CA GLU A 60 6.46 5.64 20.68
C GLU A 60 5.48 6.71 20.19
N TYR A 61 4.19 6.43 20.31
CA TYR A 61 3.16 7.33 19.83
C TYR A 61 2.89 8.46 20.83
N SER A 62 3.14 9.69 20.39
CA SER A 62 2.65 10.89 21.09
C SER A 62 1.33 11.42 20.53
N SER A 63 0.86 10.84 19.41
CA SER A 63 -0.36 11.21 18.70
C SER A 63 -1.01 9.99 18.04
N THR A 64 -2.26 10.12 17.63
CA THR A 64 -3.01 9.03 16.97
C THR A 64 -2.42 8.71 15.60
N VAL A 65 -2.11 7.44 15.35
CA VAL A 65 -1.75 6.92 14.03
C VAL A 65 -2.94 7.12 13.08
N PRO A 66 -2.72 7.63 11.84
CA PRO A 66 -3.82 7.77 10.89
C PRO A 66 -4.56 6.43 10.69
N SER A 67 -5.90 6.45 10.70
CA SER A 67 -6.73 5.23 10.71
C SER A 67 -6.58 4.33 9.49
N TYR A 68 -5.90 4.80 8.44
CA TYR A 68 -5.58 4.02 7.26
C TYR A 68 -4.22 3.30 7.35
N MET A 69 -3.41 3.56 8.37
CA MET A 69 -2.13 2.90 8.64
C MET A 69 -2.28 1.95 9.82
N SER A 70 -1.52 0.84 9.84
CA SER A 70 -1.55 -0.07 10.97
C SER A 70 -0.79 0.50 12.17
N GLU A 71 -1.45 0.67 13.30
CA GLU A 71 -0.82 1.07 14.56
C GLU A 71 0.17 0.00 15.06
N THR A 72 -0.03 -1.27 14.73
CA THR A 72 0.94 -2.31 15.11
C THR A 72 2.21 -2.18 14.27
N VAL A 73 2.10 -2.02 12.96
CA VAL A 73 3.24 -1.94 12.03
C VAL A 73 4.00 -0.61 12.18
N MET A 74 3.28 0.49 12.43
CA MET A 74 3.91 1.80 12.60
C MET A 74 4.70 1.96 13.91
N SER A 75 4.74 0.92 14.76
CA SER A 75 5.43 0.94 16.06
C SER A 75 6.93 0.69 15.92
N SER A 76 7.38 0.38 14.70
CA SER A 76 8.79 0.22 14.37
C SER A 76 9.15 0.99 13.10
N LEU A 77 10.43 1.32 12.96
CA LEU A 77 10.99 1.84 11.73
C LEU A 77 12.42 1.34 11.55
N ARG A 78 12.89 1.34 10.30
CA ARG A 78 14.32 1.24 9.99
C ARG A 78 14.87 2.61 9.61
N VAL A 79 15.98 2.99 10.21
CA VAL A 79 16.72 4.23 9.93
C VAL A 79 18.04 3.95 9.22
N PHE A 80 18.44 4.83 8.31
CA PHE A 80 19.68 4.73 7.55
C PHE A 80 20.60 5.94 7.79
N PRO A 81 21.46 5.91 8.83
CA PRO A 81 22.31 7.06 9.16
C PRO A 81 23.57 7.19 8.28
N ASN A 82 24.01 6.10 7.63
CA ASN A 82 25.37 6.00 7.10
C ASN A 82 25.50 6.17 5.58
N LEU A 83 24.49 5.75 4.82
CA LEU A 83 24.57 5.72 3.36
C LEU A 83 23.71 6.81 2.72
N LYS A 84 24.17 7.32 1.58
CA LYS A 84 23.45 8.33 0.79
C LYS A 84 22.19 7.80 0.11
N LYS A 85 22.16 6.50 -0.19
CA LYS A 85 21.04 5.80 -0.80
C LYS A 85 20.96 4.41 -0.18
N ASN A 86 19.76 4.01 0.24
CA ASN A 86 19.47 2.68 0.80
C ASN A 86 18.22 2.17 0.12
N CYS A 87 18.22 0.90 -0.29
CA CYS A 87 17.16 0.34 -1.10
C CYS A 87 16.66 -0.98 -0.53
N TYR A 88 15.35 -1.12 -0.51
CA TYR A 88 14.67 -2.40 -0.42
C TYR A 88 14.67 -3.02 -1.81
N SER A 89 14.94 -4.32 -1.92
CA SER A 89 14.87 -5.08 -3.18
C SER A 89 13.80 -6.16 -3.04
N ILE A 90 12.77 -6.11 -3.88
CA ILE A 90 11.59 -6.98 -3.79
C ILE A 90 11.44 -7.73 -5.10
N SER A 91 11.36 -9.06 -5.03
CA SER A 91 11.15 -9.90 -6.21
C SER A 91 9.75 -9.71 -6.78
N VAL A 92 9.69 -9.56 -8.11
CA VAL A 92 8.46 -9.34 -8.89
C VAL A 92 8.59 -10.06 -10.24
N ASN A 93 7.50 -10.20 -10.98
CA ASN A 93 7.56 -10.69 -12.35
C ASN A 93 7.87 -9.54 -13.30
N VAL A 94 8.52 -9.82 -14.44
CA VAL A 94 8.71 -8.82 -15.50
C VAL A 94 7.37 -8.52 -16.18
N GLY A 95 7.06 -7.24 -16.41
CA GLY A 95 5.80 -6.81 -17.01
C GLY A 95 4.60 -6.84 -16.07
N GLU A 96 4.84 -6.99 -14.77
CA GLU A 96 3.82 -7.02 -13.74
C GLU A 96 3.37 -5.59 -13.41
N LYS A 97 2.05 -5.36 -13.41
CA LYS A 97 1.49 -4.10 -12.92
C LYS A 97 1.37 -4.17 -11.42
N ILE A 98 2.09 -3.31 -10.72
CA ILE A 98 2.14 -3.30 -9.26
C ILE A 98 1.70 -1.96 -8.71
N LEU A 99 1.01 -2.00 -7.57
CA LEU A 99 0.81 -0.89 -6.66
C LEU A 99 1.84 -1.02 -5.54
N VAL A 100 2.58 0.04 -5.27
CA VAL A 100 3.53 0.10 -4.16
C VAL A 100 3.19 1.27 -3.25
N GLN A 101 3.20 1.00 -1.95
CA GLN A 101 3.04 2.00 -0.90
C GLN A 101 4.26 1.95 0.02
N ALA A 102 4.69 3.11 0.49
CA ALA A 102 5.68 3.23 1.55
C ALA A 102 5.12 4.12 2.66
N SER A 103 5.33 3.71 3.91
CA SER A 103 4.77 4.38 5.07
C SER A 103 5.87 4.95 5.96
N PHE A 104 5.63 6.16 6.46
CA PHE A 104 6.61 6.91 7.25
C PHE A 104 5.95 7.55 8.47
N ILE A 105 6.29 7.05 9.65
CA ILE A 105 6.02 7.71 10.93
C ILE A 105 7.34 7.94 11.66
N TYR A 106 7.67 9.22 11.90
CA TYR A 106 8.92 9.58 12.58
C TYR A 106 8.86 9.27 14.08
N GLY A 107 7.72 9.51 14.74
CA GLY A 107 7.55 9.15 16.15
C GLY A 107 8.49 9.86 17.14
N ASN A 108 9.33 10.79 16.67
CA ASN A 108 10.44 11.34 17.45
C ASN A 108 11.34 10.27 18.08
N TYR A 109 11.58 9.15 17.36
CA TYR A 109 12.33 8.00 17.87
C TYR A 109 13.73 8.35 18.41
N ASP A 110 14.37 9.41 17.87
CA ASP A 110 15.70 9.86 18.28
C ASP A 110 15.68 11.07 19.24
N GLY A 111 14.51 11.52 19.68
CA GLY A 111 14.34 12.61 20.64
C GLY A 111 14.67 14.01 20.12
N LYS A 112 14.99 14.19 18.83
CA LYS A 112 15.46 15.48 18.28
C LYS A 112 14.35 16.45 17.90
N GLN A 113 13.11 15.99 17.78
CA GLN A 113 11.95 16.75 17.29
C GLN A 113 12.19 17.40 15.91
N ALA A 114 13.06 16.79 15.11
CA ALA A 114 13.53 17.32 13.84
C ALA A 114 13.53 16.20 12.78
N PRO A 115 12.35 15.79 12.28
CA PRO A 115 12.27 14.75 11.28
C PRO A 115 13.07 15.14 10.02
N PRO A 116 13.83 14.21 9.44
CA PRO A 116 14.57 14.45 8.20
C PRO A 116 13.62 14.63 7.01
N THR A 117 14.12 15.27 5.96
CA THR A 117 13.46 15.33 4.65
C THR A 117 14.36 14.65 3.63
N PHE A 118 13.82 13.74 2.83
CA PHE A 118 14.62 12.94 1.89
C PHE A 118 13.79 12.55 0.66
N GLU A 119 14.44 12.02 -0.36
CA GLU A 119 13.78 11.54 -1.57
C GLU A 119 13.45 10.05 -1.47
N LEU A 120 12.29 9.69 -1.99
CA LEU A 120 11.88 8.33 -2.25
C LEU A 120 11.95 8.08 -3.75
N GLN A 121 12.45 6.92 -4.13
CA GLN A 121 12.61 6.50 -5.51
C GLN A 121 12.06 5.08 -5.66
N TYR A 122 11.35 4.81 -6.75
CA TYR A 122 11.12 3.44 -7.22
C TYR A 122 12.12 3.18 -8.36
N ASP A 123 12.88 2.11 -8.23
CA ASP A 123 14.04 1.80 -9.02
C ASP A 123 15.07 2.93 -9.04
N VAL A 124 15.08 3.69 -10.14
CA VAL A 124 15.94 4.85 -10.36
C VAL A 124 15.14 6.13 -10.58
N ASN A 125 13.81 6.05 -10.54
CA ASN A 125 12.92 7.15 -10.82
C ASN A 125 12.53 7.87 -9.53
N PHE A 126 12.45 9.20 -9.60
CA PHE A 126 11.88 9.98 -8.51
C PHE A 126 10.42 9.59 -8.28
N TRP A 127 10.08 9.33 -7.02
CA TRP A 127 8.72 9.02 -6.59
C TRP A 127 8.12 10.19 -5.83
N ALA A 128 8.75 10.58 -4.71
CA ALA A 128 8.22 11.59 -3.80
C ALA A 128 9.32 12.20 -2.94
N THR A 129 9.06 13.39 -2.39
CA THR A 129 9.83 13.94 -1.27
C THR A 129 9.11 13.58 0.03
N VAL A 130 9.79 12.85 0.92
CA VAL A 130 9.26 12.48 2.22
C VAL A 130 9.55 13.58 3.23
N ASN A 131 8.51 14.10 3.88
CA ASN A 131 8.61 15.10 4.94
C ASN A 131 7.49 14.91 5.97
N THR A 132 7.83 14.45 7.17
CA THR A 132 6.88 14.20 8.27
C THR A 132 6.83 15.33 9.30
N SER A 133 7.33 16.54 8.98
CA SER A 133 7.35 17.67 9.93
C SER A 133 5.99 18.26 10.27
N LYS A 134 4.99 18.10 9.38
CA LYS A 134 3.64 18.67 9.52
C LYS A 134 2.52 17.63 9.55
N LEU A 135 2.88 16.36 9.41
CA LEU A 135 1.94 15.26 9.22
C LEU A 135 2.24 14.19 10.27
N SER A 136 1.20 13.58 10.84
CA SER A 136 1.35 12.44 11.76
C SER A 136 1.91 11.20 11.07
N GLY A 137 1.74 11.10 9.74
CA GLY A 137 2.35 10.09 8.89
C GLY A 137 2.33 10.53 7.42
N VAL A 138 3.19 9.92 6.62
CA VAL A 138 3.26 10.10 5.16
C VAL A 138 3.15 8.74 4.49
N TYR A 139 2.34 8.64 3.42
CA TYR A 139 2.10 7.40 2.68
C TYR A 139 2.10 7.65 1.15
N PRO A 140 3.25 7.79 0.48
CA PRO A 140 3.27 7.80 -0.97
C PRO A 140 2.81 6.45 -1.52
N GLU A 141 2.00 6.50 -2.57
CA GLU A 141 1.58 5.36 -3.38
C GLU A 141 1.97 5.61 -4.84
N ALA A 142 2.42 4.56 -5.53
CA ALA A 142 2.65 4.57 -6.98
C ALA A 142 2.16 3.28 -7.61
N ILE A 143 1.71 3.38 -8.86
CA ILE A 143 1.40 2.24 -9.72
C ILE A 143 2.28 2.32 -10.96
N TYR A 144 2.97 1.23 -11.27
CA TYR A 144 3.84 1.14 -12.45
C TYR A 144 3.98 -0.31 -12.91
N ILE A 145 4.50 -0.47 -14.13
CA ILE A 145 4.80 -1.78 -14.69
C ILE A 145 6.30 -2.06 -14.49
N THR A 146 6.59 -3.22 -13.91
CA THR A 146 7.95 -3.67 -13.63
C THR A 146 8.69 -4.00 -14.93
N LYS A 147 9.95 -3.58 -15.03
CA LYS A 147 10.80 -3.84 -16.21
C LYS A 147 11.74 -5.03 -16.02
N GLU A 148 11.98 -5.39 -14.77
CA GLU A 148 12.89 -6.43 -14.35
C GLU A 148 12.18 -7.37 -13.36
N ASN A 149 12.84 -8.47 -13.00
CA ASN A 149 12.32 -9.44 -12.03
C ASN A 149 12.48 -8.99 -10.56
N THR A 150 12.87 -7.74 -10.35
CA THR A 150 13.04 -7.10 -9.05
C THR A 150 12.65 -5.64 -9.21
N THR A 151 11.92 -5.11 -8.24
CA THR A 151 11.73 -3.67 -8.06
C THR A 151 12.46 -3.22 -6.81
N SER A 152 12.94 -1.98 -6.80
CA SER A 152 13.61 -1.42 -5.63
C SER A 152 12.96 -0.15 -5.11
N ILE A 153 12.79 -0.06 -3.79
CA ILE A 153 12.26 1.13 -3.13
C ILE A 153 13.41 1.76 -2.35
N CYS A 154 13.86 2.93 -2.82
CA CYS A 154 15.08 3.55 -2.35
C CYS A 154 14.84 4.88 -1.66
N LEU A 155 15.51 5.07 -0.53
CA LEU A 155 15.56 6.32 0.22
C LEU A 155 16.90 7.00 -0.07
N ALA A 156 16.86 8.23 -0.58
CA ALA A 156 18.03 9.00 -0.97
C ALA A 156 18.13 10.32 -0.17
N LEU A 157 19.32 10.59 0.38
CA LEU A 157 19.61 11.83 1.10
C LEU A 157 19.46 13.05 0.20
N THR A 158 18.81 14.09 0.72
CA THR A 158 18.78 15.42 0.09
C THR A 158 19.81 16.36 0.71
N PHE A 159 20.04 16.27 2.02
CA PHE A 159 21.04 17.06 2.74
C PHE A 159 21.98 16.17 3.57
N PRO A 160 23.22 16.63 3.83
CA PRO A 160 24.11 15.96 4.78
C PRO A 160 23.51 15.86 6.18
N ASN A 161 23.96 14.85 6.96
CA ASN A 161 23.58 14.65 8.36
C ASN A 161 22.08 14.40 8.62
N GLN A 162 21.36 13.93 7.61
CA GLN A 162 20.01 13.40 7.77
C GLN A 162 20.05 11.88 7.83
N SER A 163 19.06 11.28 8.48
CA SER A 163 18.92 9.82 8.57
C SER A 163 17.55 9.40 8.02
N PRO A 164 17.44 9.10 6.71
CA PRO A 164 16.20 8.61 6.12
C PRO A 164 15.70 7.40 6.88
N PHE A 165 14.38 7.27 6.97
CA PHE A 165 13.74 6.18 7.67
C PHE A 165 12.54 5.68 6.89
N ILE A 166 12.09 4.47 7.19
CA ILE A 166 10.86 3.89 6.63
C ILE A 166 10.22 2.97 7.66
N SER A 167 8.90 3.02 7.77
CA SER A 167 8.12 2.22 8.72
C SER A 167 7.53 0.97 8.06
N ALA A 168 7.09 1.08 6.80
CA ALA A 168 6.57 -0.07 6.07
C ALA A 168 6.71 0.05 4.55
N VAL A 169 6.72 -1.10 3.88
CA VAL A 169 6.56 -1.22 2.41
C VAL A 169 5.47 -2.24 2.11
N GLU A 170 4.50 -1.85 1.29
CA GLU A 170 3.44 -2.72 0.79
C GLU A 170 3.50 -2.77 -0.73
N LEU A 171 3.39 -3.97 -1.29
CA LEU A 171 3.33 -4.19 -2.72
C LEU A 171 2.18 -5.14 -3.03
N ARG A 172 1.37 -4.76 -4.02
CA ARG A 172 0.19 -5.50 -4.48
C ARG A 172 0.24 -5.61 -6.00
N SER A 173 0.17 -6.82 -6.54
CA SER A 173 -0.07 -6.98 -7.98
C SER A 173 -1.49 -6.59 -8.32
N LEU A 174 -1.63 -5.85 -9.41
CA LEU A 174 -2.91 -5.45 -9.96
C LEU A 174 -3.20 -6.27 -11.20
N ASP A 175 -4.48 -6.35 -11.56
CA ASP A 175 -4.86 -6.90 -12.84
C ASP A 175 -4.33 -6.05 -13.99
N PHE A 176 -3.89 -6.74 -15.05
CA PHE A 176 -3.24 -6.11 -16.19
C PHE A 176 -4.10 -5.01 -16.85
N ASN A 177 -5.44 -5.15 -16.83
CA ASN A 177 -6.34 -4.17 -17.43
C ASN A 177 -6.66 -2.97 -16.53
N MET A 178 -6.32 -3.00 -15.24
CA MET A 178 -6.52 -1.85 -14.34
C MET A 178 -5.66 -0.67 -14.79
N TYR A 179 -6.23 0.53 -14.77
CA TYR A 179 -5.58 1.78 -15.16
C TYR A 179 -5.05 1.75 -16.61
N SER A 180 -5.67 0.96 -17.49
CA SER A 180 -5.27 0.78 -18.91
C SER A 180 -5.39 2.03 -19.78
N ARG A 181 -5.97 3.11 -19.26
CA ARG A 181 -6.02 4.42 -19.93
C ARG A 181 -4.68 5.17 -19.90
N VAL A 182 -3.72 4.70 -19.11
CA VAL A 182 -2.41 5.33 -18.95
C VAL A 182 -1.37 4.52 -19.71
N ASP A 183 -0.45 5.22 -20.38
CA ASP A 183 0.67 4.61 -21.08
C ASP A 183 1.49 3.73 -20.12
N GLU A 184 1.78 2.49 -20.55
CA GLU A 184 2.49 1.50 -19.75
C GLU A 184 3.92 1.91 -19.35
N ASN A 185 4.49 2.91 -20.02
CA ASN A 185 5.80 3.47 -19.69
C ASN A 185 5.74 4.56 -18.62
N LEU A 186 4.55 4.99 -18.20
CA LEU A 186 4.34 6.01 -17.19
C LEU A 186 3.95 5.37 -15.85
N ALA A 187 4.53 5.89 -14.77
CA ALA A 187 4.04 5.61 -13.43
C ALA A 187 2.88 6.54 -13.09
N LEU A 188 1.88 6.00 -12.42
CA LEU A 188 0.83 6.75 -11.75
C LEU A 188 1.28 7.05 -10.32
N ILE A 189 1.38 8.32 -9.98
CA ILE A 189 1.62 8.75 -8.60
C ILE A 189 0.28 9.08 -7.96
N PHE A 190 0.04 8.51 -6.78
CA PHE A 190 -1.22 8.67 -6.08
C PHE A 190 -1.49 10.13 -5.72
N SER A 191 -2.74 10.54 -5.92
CA SER A 191 -3.22 11.87 -5.56
C SER A 191 -4.34 11.76 -4.53
N ASN A 192 -5.42 11.05 -4.87
CA ASN A 192 -6.55 10.83 -3.97
C ASN A 192 -7.35 9.60 -4.40
N ARG A 193 -8.04 8.96 -3.45
CA ARG A 193 -9.00 7.88 -3.68
C ARG A 193 -10.04 7.90 -2.55
N VAL A 194 -11.30 8.06 -2.92
CA VAL A 194 -12.38 8.43 -2.01
C VAL A 194 -13.51 7.42 -2.00
N ALA A 195 -13.96 7.04 -0.82
CA ALA A 195 -15.21 6.32 -0.57
C ALA A 195 -16.30 7.33 -0.18
N ALA A 196 -17.01 7.85 -1.19
CA ALA A 196 -18.03 8.87 -1.00
C ALA A 196 -19.16 8.37 -0.10
N GLY A 197 -19.48 9.11 0.96
CA GLY A 197 -20.53 8.77 1.92
C GLY A 197 -20.14 7.67 2.91
N ALA A 198 -19.00 7.01 2.76
CA ALA A 198 -18.55 6.02 3.72
C ALA A 198 -18.23 6.66 5.08
N LYS A 199 -18.41 5.89 6.16
CA LYS A 199 -18.15 6.34 7.54
C LYS A 199 -16.71 6.09 7.99
N GLN A 200 -16.01 5.18 7.32
CA GLN A 200 -14.67 4.74 7.66
C GLN A 200 -13.85 4.48 6.40
N THR A 201 -12.54 4.39 6.57
CA THR A 201 -11.61 3.96 5.52
C THR A 201 -11.98 2.54 5.06
N ILE A 202 -11.94 2.33 3.75
CA ILE A 202 -12.10 1.01 3.13
C ILE A 202 -10.76 0.60 2.55
N ARG A 203 -10.28 -0.59 2.89
CA ARG A 203 -9.06 -1.22 2.36
C ARG A 203 -9.20 -2.75 2.47
N TYR A 204 -8.11 -3.51 2.47
CA TYR A 204 -8.20 -4.95 2.76
C TYR A 204 -8.95 -5.23 4.09
N PRO A 205 -9.79 -6.28 4.17
CA PRO A 205 -10.08 -7.27 3.14
C PRO A 205 -11.19 -6.88 2.13
N ASP A 206 -11.83 -5.72 2.30
CA ASP A 206 -12.91 -5.29 1.40
C ASP A 206 -12.40 -4.97 -0.01
N ASP A 207 -11.18 -4.42 -0.12
CA ASP A 207 -10.43 -4.29 -1.37
C ASP A 207 -9.30 -5.33 -1.43
N ILE A 208 -9.41 -6.27 -2.37
CA ILE A 208 -8.40 -7.34 -2.55
C ILE A 208 -7.04 -6.82 -3.03
N TYR A 209 -7.00 -5.63 -3.64
CA TYR A 209 -5.77 -4.95 -4.03
C TYR A 209 -5.25 -4.03 -2.93
N ASP A 210 -5.90 -4.03 -1.76
CA ASP A 210 -5.55 -3.26 -0.56
C ASP A 210 -5.33 -1.76 -0.81
N ARG A 211 -6.06 -1.21 -1.78
CA ARG A 211 -6.10 0.23 -2.00
C ARG A 211 -6.81 0.89 -0.83
N ILE A 212 -6.27 2.02 -0.40
CA ILE A 212 -6.87 2.83 0.66
C ILE A 212 -7.89 3.79 0.04
N TRP A 213 -9.15 3.67 0.44
CA TRP A 213 -10.24 4.58 0.08
C TRP A 213 -10.63 5.38 1.31
N THR A 214 -10.40 6.70 1.28
CA THR A 214 -10.69 7.59 2.40
C THR A 214 -12.16 8.00 2.41
N PRO A 215 -12.83 8.03 3.57
CA PRO A 215 -14.22 8.46 3.65
C PRO A 215 -14.32 9.96 3.35
N GLU A 216 -15.30 10.35 2.55
CA GLU A 216 -15.61 11.77 2.29
C GLU A 216 -17.13 11.98 2.31
N VAL A 217 -17.58 12.92 3.13
CA VAL A 217 -19.02 13.21 3.35
C VAL A 217 -19.50 14.49 2.66
N GLY A 218 -18.73 15.02 1.70
CA GLY A 218 -19.04 16.26 0.98
C GLY A 218 -18.79 17.53 1.78
N PHE A 219 -19.30 18.66 1.29
CA PHE A 219 -18.99 20.00 1.80
C PHE A 219 -20.06 20.54 2.75
N GLY A 220 -19.83 20.39 4.05
CA GLY A 220 -20.62 21.04 5.11
C GLY A 220 -22.08 20.55 5.19
N SER A 221 -22.97 21.39 5.72
CA SER A 221 -24.38 21.04 5.98
C SER A 221 -25.25 20.82 4.73
N LEU A 222 -24.67 20.99 3.54
CA LEU A 222 -25.35 20.84 2.26
C LEU A 222 -25.22 19.43 1.67
N SER A 223 -24.45 18.57 2.33
CA SER A 223 -24.18 17.19 1.89
C SER A 223 -24.69 16.20 2.93
N GLU A 224 -25.24 15.08 2.48
CA GLU A 224 -25.59 13.95 3.32
C GLU A 224 -25.08 12.64 2.74
N SER A 225 -24.65 11.74 3.61
CA SER A 225 -24.32 10.36 3.23
C SER A 225 -25.61 9.58 2.98
N MET A 226 -25.64 8.84 1.89
CA MET A 226 -26.75 7.99 1.48
C MET A 226 -26.27 6.54 1.39
N GLU A 227 -27.00 5.63 2.01
CA GLU A 227 -26.76 4.19 1.88
C GLU A 227 -27.53 3.64 0.67
N SER A 228 -26.91 2.72 -0.06
CA SER A 228 -27.54 2.09 -1.22
C SER A 228 -28.73 1.22 -0.80
N VAL A 229 -29.83 1.34 -1.55
CA VAL A 229 -31.02 0.48 -1.40
C VAL A 229 -31.06 -0.65 -2.43
N ALA A 230 -30.00 -0.81 -3.24
CA ALA A 230 -29.92 -1.86 -4.24
C ALA A 230 -29.79 -3.24 -3.58
N THR A 231 -30.52 -4.22 -4.10
CA THR A 231 -30.44 -5.61 -3.62
C THR A 231 -29.13 -6.31 -4.01
N SER A 232 -28.52 -5.86 -5.10
CA SER A 232 -27.22 -6.33 -5.57
C SER A 232 -26.57 -5.27 -6.46
N ILE A 233 -25.26 -5.13 -6.37
CA ILE A 233 -24.45 -4.29 -7.27
C ILE A 233 -23.41 -5.20 -7.90
N ASP A 234 -23.41 -5.29 -9.23
CA ASP A 234 -22.41 -6.03 -9.98
C ASP A 234 -21.19 -5.12 -10.22
N THR A 235 -20.04 -5.53 -9.69
CA THR A 235 -18.76 -4.81 -9.85
C THR A 235 -17.81 -5.49 -10.82
N THR A 236 -18.20 -6.63 -11.41
CA THR A 236 -17.30 -7.47 -12.20
C THR A 236 -16.85 -6.82 -13.50
N THR A 237 -17.65 -5.91 -14.05
CA THR A 237 -17.33 -5.16 -15.27
C THR A 237 -16.94 -3.71 -14.99
N THR A 238 -16.85 -3.31 -13.72
CA THR A 238 -16.52 -1.93 -13.37
C THR A 238 -15.04 -1.68 -13.64
N GLU A 239 -14.76 -0.58 -14.31
CA GLU A 239 -13.38 -0.14 -14.57
C GLU A 239 -12.58 -0.02 -13.27
N ASP A 240 -11.34 -0.48 -13.31
CA ASP A 240 -10.41 -0.52 -12.17
C ASP A 240 -10.91 -1.30 -10.96
N MET A 241 -12.00 -2.07 -11.11
CA MET A 241 -12.52 -3.02 -10.11
C MET A 241 -12.53 -2.47 -8.68
N PRO A 242 -13.24 -1.35 -8.40
CA PRO A 242 -13.42 -0.87 -7.04
C PRO A 242 -14.15 -1.93 -6.19
N PRO A 243 -13.87 -2.00 -4.88
CA PRO A 243 -14.55 -2.93 -4.00
C PRO A 243 -16.02 -2.57 -3.86
N LEU A 244 -16.88 -3.58 -3.66
CA LEU A 244 -18.32 -3.36 -3.46
C LEU A 244 -18.59 -2.38 -2.32
N ALA A 245 -17.82 -2.46 -1.23
CA ALA A 245 -17.97 -1.61 -0.05
C ALA A 245 -17.94 -0.10 -0.38
N VAL A 246 -17.18 0.32 -1.41
CA VAL A 246 -17.12 1.72 -1.86
C VAL A 246 -18.41 2.15 -2.55
N LEU A 247 -19.14 1.22 -3.18
CA LEU A 247 -20.36 1.50 -3.94
C LEU A 247 -21.63 1.37 -3.08
N LEU A 248 -21.50 0.98 -1.81
CA LEU A 248 -22.63 0.89 -0.87
C LEU A 248 -23.08 2.26 -0.33
N ASN A 249 -22.28 3.30 -0.54
CA ASN A 249 -22.59 4.65 -0.08
C ASN A 249 -22.41 5.68 -1.20
N ALA A 250 -23.04 6.83 -1.04
CA ALA A 250 -22.87 8.00 -1.90
C ALA A 250 -23.01 9.28 -1.08
N VAL A 251 -22.62 10.41 -1.68
CA VAL A 251 -22.92 11.75 -1.15
C VAL A 251 -24.00 12.38 -2.01
N GLY A 252 -25.11 12.77 -1.38
CA GLY A 252 -26.19 13.55 -1.98
C GLY A 252 -26.24 14.97 -1.43
N THR A 253 -26.98 15.84 -2.11
CA THR A 253 -27.26 17.19 -1.59
C THR A 253 -28.50 17.18 -0.70
N THR A 254 -28.45 17.88 0.44
CA THR A 254 -29.63 18.07 1.29
C THR A 254 -30.63 18.98 0.59
N GLY A 255 -31.61 18.38 -0.09
CA GLY A 255 -32.73 19.12 -0.69
C GLY A 255 -33.73 19.55 0.37
N ARG A 256 -33.80 20.86 0.69
CA ARG A 256 -35.10 21.43 1.05
C ARG A 256 -35.86 21.63 -0.24
N ALA A 257 -36.77 20.70 -0.54
CA ALA A 257 -37.90 20.95 -1.44
C ALA A 257 -38.84 22.00 -0.82
#